data_AF-A0A1W9L9N1-F1
#
_entry.id   AF-A0A1W9L9N1-F1
#
_cell.length_a   1.000
_cell.length_b   1.000
_cell.length_c   1.000
_cell.angle_alpha   90.00
_cell.angle_beta   90.00
_cell.angle_gamma   90.00
#
_symmetry.space_group_name_H-M   'P 1'
#
loop_
_entity.id
_entity.type
_entity.pdbx_description
1 polymer ?
#
loop_
_entity_poly.entity_id
_entity_poly.type
_entity_poly.pdbx_seq_one_letter_code
_entity_poly.pdbx_strand_id
1 'polypeptide(L)'
;MNEETKKIEVIHAEEAGLHTKGLEPNRILKEVMGTPLRDFETQKRIDELTDLLRLNPDKVTEDESWEKIESLRADLGRQDPFIIRLNHQLTVIEAKKTFSK
;
A
#
# COMPACT_ATOMS: atom_id res chain seq x y z
N MET A 1 40.40 -16.91 34.15
CA MET A 1 39.31 -16.39 33.31
C MET A 1 39.95 -15.67 32.15
N ASN A 2 39.88 -16.22 30.94
CA ASN A 2 40.31 -15.53 29.71
C ASN A 2 39.08 -15.34 28.83
N GLU A 3 38.90 -14.10 28.39
CA GLU A 3 37.78 -13.64 27.57
C GLU A 3 37.89 -14.26 26.16
N GLU A 4 37.15 -15.35 25.94
CA GLU A 4 36.98 -15.96 24.62
C GLU A 4 36.09 -15.05 23.76
N THR A 5 36.75 -14.22 22.96
CA THR A 5 36.14 -13.44 21.89
C THR A 5 35.45 -14.37 20.89
N LYS A 6 34.12 -14.50 21.01
CA LYS A 6 33.28 -15.13 19.97
C LYS A 6 33.45 -14.35 18.67
N LYS A 7 34.25 -14.87 17.74
CA LYS A 7 34.31 -14.36 16.37
C LYS A 7 32.97 -14.62 15.70
N ILE A 8 32.28 -13.54 15.32
CA ILE A 8 31.10 -13.60 14.48
C ILE A 8 31.63 -13.58 13.04
N GLU A 9 31.47 -14.68 12.32
CA GLU A 9 31.78 -14.73 10.89
C GLU A 9 30.67 -13.99 10.12
N VAL A 10 31.02 -12.85 9.54
CA VAL A 10 30.15 -12.07 8.66
C VAL A 10 30.42 -12.53 7.24
N ILE A 11 29.46 -13.23 6.63
CA ILE A 11 29.56 -13.71 5.26
C ILE A 11 28.71 -12.82 4.37
N HIS A 12 29.26 -12.33 3.27
CA HIS A 12 28.51 -11.56 2.28
C HIS A 12 27.56 -12.50 1.52
N ALA A 13 26.28 -12.16 1.46
CA ALA A 13 25.24 -13.02 0.86
C ALA A 13 25.51 -13.38 -0.61
N GLU A 14 26.23 -12.51 -1.32
CA GLU A 14 26.68 -12.73 -2.71
C GLU A 14 27.65 -13.92 -2.81
N GLU A 15 28.58 -14.05 -1.86
CA GLU A 15 29.56 -15.15 -1.82
C GLU A 15 28.91 -16.50 -1.45
N ALA A 16 27.75 -16.46 -0.77
CA ALA A 16 26.96 -17.63 -0.41
C ALA A 16 25.98 -18.09 -1.51
N GLY A 17 25.99 -17.45 -2.69
CA GLY A 17 25.03 -17.73 -3.76
C GLY A 17 23.58 -17.37 -3.42
N LEU A 18 23.37 -16.58 -2.36
CA LEU A 18 22.06 -16.12 -1.93
C LEU A 18 21.73 -14.83 -2.67
N HIS A 19 21.11 -14.96 -3.85
CA HIS A 19 20.58 -13.82 -4.57
C HIS A 19 19.37 -13.26 -3.83
N THR A 20 19.53 -12.08 -3.22
CA THR A 20 18.39 -11.28 -2.77
C THR A 20 17.66 -10.79 -4.02
N LYS A 21 16.79 -11.64 -4.57
CA LYS A 21 15.97 -11.35 -5.76
C LYS A 21 14.99 -10.23 -5.44
N GLY A 22 15.43 -8.97 -5.31
CA GLY A 22 14.61 -7.75 -5.33
C GLY A 22 13.32 -7.73 -4.49
N LEU A 23 13.19 -8.61 -3.51
CA LEU A 23 11.96 -8.83 -2.71
C LEU A 23 12.06 -8.19 -1.32
N GLU A 24 13.15 -7.48 -1.06
CA GLU A 24 13.65 -7.24 0.29
C GLU A 24 12.87 -6.23 1.15
N PRO A 25 12.20 -5.17 0.64
CA PRO A 25 11.49 -4.25 1.55
C PRO A 25 10.14 -4.82 2.00
N ASN A 26 9.37 -5.35 1.06
CA ASN A 26 7.99 -5.77 1.31
C ASN A 26 7.92 -7.07 2.13
N ARG A 27 8.93 -7.94 2.01
CA ARG A 27 8.99 -9.18 2.78
C ARG A 27 9.32 -8.93 4.24
N ILE A 28 10.29 -8.06 4.54
CA ILE A 28 10.61 -7.65 5.91
C ILE A 28 9.42 -6.92 6.55
N LEU A 29 8.76 -6.00 5.83
CA LEU A 29 7.56 -5.33 6.33
C LEU A 29 6.42 -6.33 6.60
N LYS A 30 6.23 -7.33 5.74
CA LYS A 30 5.19 -8.36 5.90
C LYS A 30 5.51 -9.34 7.04
N GLU A 31 6.78 -9.65 7.25
CA GLU A 31 7.28 -10.59 8.27
C GLU A 31 7.34 -9.94 9.65
N VAL A 32 7.70 -8.65 9.75
CA VAL A 32 7.65 -7.86 10.99
C VAL A 32 6.22 -7.53 11.38
N MET A 33 5.34 -7.25 10.43
CA MET A 33 3.98 -6.81 10.74
C MET A 33 2.95 -7.93 10.82
N GLY A 34 3.23 -9.14 10.30
CA GLY A 34 2.58 -10.44 10.60
C GLY A 34 1.05 -10.54 10.50
N THR A 35 0.40 -9.41 10.28
CA THR A 35 -1.02 -9.12 10.38
C THR A 35 -1.24 -8.10 9.27
N PRO A 36 -2.28 -8.24 8.44
CA PRO A 36 -2.65 -7.13 7.58
C PRO A 36 -2.87 -5.91 8.49
N LEU A 37 -2.23 -4.77 8.16
CA LEU A 37 -2.37 -3.52 8.94
C LEU A 37 -3.85 -3.08 9.08
N ARG A 38 -4.73 -3.67 8.29
CA ARG A 38 -6.16 -3.40 8.16
C ARG A 38 -6.90 -4.73 8.20
N ASP A 39 -8.13 -4.72 8.69
CA ASP A 39 -8.98 -5.90 8.61
C ASP A 39 -9.25 -6.29 7.14
N PHE A 40 -9.60 -7.56 6.94
CA PHE A 40 -9.80 -8.13 5.61
C PHE A 40 -10.86 -7.38 4.79
N GLU A 41 -11.92 -6.89 5.45
CA GLU A 41 -13.03 -6.22 4.78
C GLU A 41 -12.64 -4.80 4.34
N THR A 42 -11.88 -4.08 5.16
CA THR A 42 -11.27 -2.80 4.78
C THR A 42 -10.28 -2.98 3.63
N GLN A 43 -9.41 -4.00 3.68
CA GLN A 43 -8.49 -4.28 2.59
C GLN A 43 -9.21 -4.61 1.28
N LYS A 44 -10.26 -5.42 1.34
CA LYS A 44 -11.08 -5.75 0.17
C LYS A 44 -11.73 -4.49 -0.44
N ARG A 45 -12.29 -3.60 0.38
CA ARG A 45 -12.89 -2.34 -0.07
C ARG A 45 -11.86 -1.41 -0.73
N ILE A 46 -10.64 -1.38 -0.20
CA ILE A 46 -9.50 -0.65 -0.80
C ILE A 46 -9.16 -1.21 -2.18
N ASP A 47 -9.06 -2.53 -2.30
CA ASP A 47 -8.71 -3.19 -3.55
C ASP A 47 -9.79 -2.95 -4.62
N GLU A 48 -11.07 -3.11 -4.25
CA GLU A 48 -12.21 -2.82 -5.14
C GLU A 48 -12.19 -1.37 -5.65
N LEU A 49 -11.94 -0.40 -4.75
CA LEU A 49 -11.90 1.01 -5.12
C LEU A 49 -10.68 1.32 -6.01
N THR A 50 -9.55 0.69 -5.73
CA THR A 50 -8.32 0.83 -6.52
C THR A 50 -8.50 0.29 -7.94
N ASP A 51 -9.17 -0.86 -8.07
CA ASP A 51 -9.51 -1.44 -9.37
C ASP A 51 -10.51 -0.55 -10.13
N LEU A 52 -11.49 0.02 -9.44
CA LEU A 52 -12.44 0.97 -10.03
C LEU A 52 -11.72 2.22 -10.58
N LEU A 53 -10.82 2.81 -9.80
CA LEU A 53 -9.97 3.94 -10.21
C LEU A 53 -9.08 3.61 -11.41
N ARG A 54 -8.61 2.36 -11.52
CA ARG A 54 -7.71 1.92 -12.60
C ARG A 54 -8.46 1.56 -13.88
N LEU A 55 -9.57 0.85 -13.78
CA LEU A 55 -10.30 0.28 -14.91
C LEU A 55 -11.37 1.23 -15.44
N ASN A 56 -12.05 1.98 -14.56
CA ASN A 56 -13.19 2.83 -14.90
C ASN A 56 -13.12 4.17 -14.14
N PRO A 57 -12.08 5.00 -14.37
CA PRO A 57 -11.90 6.26 -13.65
C PRO A 57 -13.06 7.25 -13.83
N ASP A 58 -13.83 7.13 -14.91
CA ASP A 58 -14.98 8.00 -15.17
C ASP A 58 -16.17 7.72 -14.25
N LYS A 59 -16.29 6.48 -13.75
CA LYS A 59 -17.38 5.99 -12.88
C LYS A 59 -17.15 6.27 -11.40
N VAL A 60 -15.96 6.72 -11.04
CA VAL A 60 -15.58 7.10 -9.67
C VAL A 60 -16.46 8.23 -9.11
N THR A 61 -17.00 9.07 -9.99
CA THR A 61 -17.88 10.18 -9.61
C THR A 61 -19.36 9.79 -9.54
N GLU A 62 -19.69 8.51 -9.78
CA GLU A 62 -21.05 8.00 -9.58
C GLU A 62 -21.35 7.89 -8.08
N ASP A 63 -22.60 8.13 -7.69
CA ASP A 63 -23.01 8.21 -6.28
C ASP A 63 -22.62 6.96 -5.47
N GLU A 64 -22.74 5.77 -6.06
CA GLU A 64 -22.36 4.49 -5.42
C GLU A 64 -20.85 4.39 -5.13
N SER A 65 -20.01 4.94 -6.01
CA SER A 65 -18.56 4.98 -5.80
C SER A 65 -18.20 6.01 -4.73
N TRP A 66 -18.94 7.10 -4.66
CA TRP A 66 -18.74 8.15 -3.66
C TRP A 66 -19.08 7.68 -2.24
N GLU A 67 -20.16 6.91 -2.08
CA GLU A 67 -20.51 6.28 -0.80
C GLU A 67 -19.39 5.35 -0.29
N LYS A 68 -18.78 4.56 -1.18
CA LYS A 68 -17.64 3.70 -0.82
C LYS A 68 -16.42 4.51 -0.38
N ILE A 69 -16.16 5.64 -1.03
CA ILE A 69 -15.06 6.55 -0.68
C ILE A 69 -15.28 7.17 0.70
N GLU A 70 -16.48 7.66 0.99
CA GLU A 70 -16.80 8.26 2.29
C GLU A 70 -16.79 7.23 3.42
N SER A 71 -17.29 6.01 3.18
CA SER A 71 -17.16 4.91 4.14
C SER A 71 -15.69 4.61 4.46
N LEU A 72 -14.83 4.52 3.44
CA LEU A 72 -13.39 4.29 3.65
C LEU A 72 -12.70 5.47 4.35
N ARG A 73 -13.13 6.71 4.10
CA ARG A 73 -12.62 7.90 4.81
C ARG A 73 -12.98 7.88 6.29
N ALA A 74 -14.18 7.41 6.64
CA ALA A 74 -14.61 7.26 8.02
C ALA A 74 -13.80 6.17 8.74
N ASP A 75 -13.58 5.02 8.09
CA ASP A 75 -12.90 3.88 8.69
C ASP A 75 -11.39 4.10 8.85
N LEU A 76 -10.73 4.70 7.86
CA LEU A 76 -9.28 4.88 7.85
C LEU A 76 -8.83 6.23 8.44
N GLY A 77 -9.70 7.24 8.39
CA GLY A 77 -9.38 8.60 8.75
C GLY A 77 -8.64 9.38 7.66
N ARG A 78 -8.71 10.71 7.74
CA ARG A 78 -8.21 11.62 6.69
C ARG A 78 -6.69 11.62 6.50
N GLN A 79 -5.94 11.24 7.53
CA GLN A 79 -4.47 11.19 7.49
C GLN A 79 -3.94 9.85 7.00
N ASP A 80 -4.82 8.89 6.72
CA ASP A 80 -4.39 7.59 6.23
C ASP A 80 -3.68 7.71 4.86
N PRO A 81 -2.53 7.05 4.67
CA PRO A 81 -1.78 7.14 3.42
C PRO A 81 -2.57 6.74 2.16
N PHE A 82 -3.53 5.82 2.29
CA PHE A 82 -4.41 5.45 1.18
C PHE A 82 -5.40 6.58 0.86
N ILE A 83 -6.03 7.16 1.88
CA ILE A 83 -6.99 8.27 1.70
C ILE A 83 -6.31 9.50 1.08
N ILE A 84 -5.08 9.81 1.48
CA ILE A 84 -4.31 10.90 0.88
C ILE A 84 -4.08 10.65 -0.62
N ARG A 85 -3.66 9.43 -1.00
CA ARG A 85 -3.46 9.06 -2.40
C ARG A 85 -4.76 9.08 -3.21
N LEU A 86 -5.84 8.55 -2.63
CA LEU A 86 -7.17 8.55 -3.20
C LEU A 86 -7.62 9.97 -3.52
N ASN A 87 -7.52 10.89 -2.55
CA ASN A 87 -7.89 12.29 -2.74
C ASN A 87 -7.09 12.93 -3.89
N HIS A 88 -5.79 12.68 -3.95
CA HIS A 88 -4.98 13.19 -5.06
C HIS A 88 -5.46 12.65 -6.41
N GLN A 89 -5.73 11.35 -6.52
CA GLN A 89 -6.22 10.74 -7.76
C GLN A 89 -7.58 11.31 -8.19
N LEU A 90 -8.50 11.51 -7.23
CA LEU A 90 -9.79 12.16 -7.49
C LEU A 90 -9.61 13.56 -8.07
N THR A 91 -8.76 14.39 -7.46
CA THR A 91 -8.47 15.75 -7.97
C THR A 91 -7.89 15.72 -9.38
N VAL A 92 -7.04 14.75 -9.71
CA VAL A 92 -6.49 14.59 -11.07
C VAL A 92 -7.58 14.20 -12.07
N ILE A 93 -8.51 13.31 -11.69
CA ILE A 93 -9.63 12.89 -12.54
C ILE A 93 -10.58 14.08 -12.79
N GLU A 94 -10.93 14.84 -11.75
CA GLU A 94 -11.76 16.04 -11.86
C GLU A 94 -11.13 17.11 -12.75
N ALA A 95 -9.83 17.34 -12.59
CA ALA A 95 -9.09 18.26 -13.45
C ALA A 95 -9.17 17.81 -14.92
N LYS A 96 -8.92 16.52 -15.20
CA LYS A 96 -9.04 15.97 -16.56
C LYS A 96 -10.43 16.13 -17.16
N LYS A 97 -11.50 15.90 -16.38
CA LYS A 97 -12.88 16.14 -16.85
C LYS A 97 -13.13 17.62 -17.19
N THR A 98 -12.55 18.54 -16.41
CA THR A 98 -12.70 19.99 -16.63
C THR A 98 -11.96 20.46 -17.89
N PHE A 99 -10.79 19.88 -18.20
CA PHE A 99 -10.01 20.21 -19.40
C PHE A 99 -10.45 19.49 -20.68
N SER A 100 -11.37 18.52 -20.58
CA SER A 100 -11.91 17.78 -21.74
C SER A 100 -13.25 18.33 -22.24
N LYS A 101 -13.73 19.45 -21.69
CA LYS A 101 -14.86 20.25 -22.19
C LYS A 101 -14.35 21.48 -22.92
#